data_AF-S8FM51-F1
#
_entry.id   AF-S8FM51-F1
#
_cell.length_a   1.000
_cell.length_b   1.000
_cell.length_c   1.000
_cell.angle_alpha   90.00
_cell.angle_beta   90.00
_cell.angle_gamma   90.00
#
_symmetry.space_group_name_H-M   'P 1'
#
loop_
_entity.id
_entity.type
_entity.pdbx_description
1 polymer ?
#
loop_
_entity_poly.entity_id
_entity_poly.type
_entity_poly.pdbx_seq_one_letter_code
_entity_poly.pdbx_strand_id
1 'polypeptide(L)'
;MLKMGKRYNVSFAAIKLSNELKHQLPIWYHLNSTTQLRRLDNTKAGICLRRYHGVRSTLDLVKAAHEQLNPRSNQERPHRAHNTCRCQICLSKRQDGCKHPETCRAAASRILRRLSEKWHPNTEPPNDDLTLTHHRREKNKTAQEEKKGTLIIDPSVTARGGIAEAFRVFVHPDQQQWPPAIRPPRGLVVAQESTTVY
;
A
#
# COMPACT_ATOMS: atom_id res chain seq x y z
N MET A 1 -3.67 6.65 -14.93
CA MET A 1 -4.67 5.58 -14.74
C MET A 1 -5.93 6.07 -14.02
N LEU A 2 -5.87 6.64 -12.82
CA LEU A 2 -7.08 7.06 -12.07
C LEU A 2 -8.03 7.99 -12.84
N LYS A 3 -7.50 9.00 -13.54
CA LYS A 3 -8.30 9.87 -14.42
C LYS A 3 -8.99 9.11 -15.57
N MET A 4 -8.32 8.11 -16.13
CA MET A 4 -8.87 7.26 -17.19
C MET A 4 -9.97 6.36 -16.65
N GLY A 5 -9.79 5.81 -15.43
CA GLY A 5 -10.84 5.05 -14.76
C GLY A 5 -12.13 5.85 -14.64
N LYS A 6 -12.05 7.10 -14.16
CA LYS A 6 -13.23 8.00 -14.12
C LYS A 6 -13.85 8.24 -15.49
N ARG A 7 -13.03 8.46 -16.54
CA ARG A 7 -13.52 8.72 -17.90
C ARG A 7 -14.28 7.54 -18.50
N TYR A 8 -13.82 6.31 -18.23
CA TYR A 8 -14.38 5.08 -18.80
C TYR A 8 -15.29 4.32 -17.82
N ASN A 9 -15.71 4.96 -16.72
CA ASN A 9 -16.52 4.34 -15.66
C ASN A 9 -15.93 3.02 -15.12
N VAL A 10 -14.61 2.99 -15.01
CA VAL A 10 -13.84 1.89 -14.39
C VAL A 10 -13.36 2.33 -13.02
N SER A 11 -13.69 1.55 -11.99
CA SER A 11 -13.36 1.86 -10.61
C SER A 11 -12.17 1.05 -10.14
N PHE A 12 -11.26 1.67 -9.38
CA PHE A 12 -10.26 0.92 -8.63
C PHE A 12 -10.99 0.21 -7.48
N ALA A 13 -11.12 -1.11 -7.54
CA ALA A 13 -11.97 -1.89 -6.65
C ALA A 13 -11.29 -3.19 -6.21
N ALA A 14 -10.01 -3.08 -5.82
CA ALA A 14 -9.34 -4.20 -5.17
C ALA A 14 -9.99 -4.52 -3.82
N ILE A 15 -10.36 -5.78 -3.64
CA ILE A 15 -10.88 -6.32 -2.37
C ILE A 15 -9.75 -6.30 -1.33
N LYS A 16 -8.59 -6.88 -1.69
CA LYS A 16 -7.40 -6.96 -0.84
C LYS A 16 -6.17 -6.55 -1.65
N LEU A 17 -5.34 -5.69 -1.07
CA LEU A 17 -4.13 -5.15 -1.70
C LEU A 17 -2.89 -5.74 -1.04
N SER A 18 -1.94 -6.23 -1.84
CA SER A 18 -0.60 -6.57 -1.33
C SER A 18 0.18 -5.32 -0.93
N ASN A 19 1.18 -5.45 -0.07
CA ASN A 19 2.01 -4.32 0.37
C ASN A 19 2.79 -3.71 -0.81
N GLU A 20 3.24 -4.54 -1.75
CA GLU A 20 3.93 -4.13 -2.97
C GLU A 20 3.02 -3.25 -3.83
N LEU A 21 1.75 -3.63 -3.95
CA LEU A 21 0.78 -2.84 -4.70
C LEU A 21 0.44 -1.54 -3.96
N LYS A 22 0.28 -1.58 -2.63
CA LYS A 22 0.09 -0.37 -1.81
C LYS A 22 1.23 0.62 -2.03
N HIS A 23 2.47 0.16 -2.12
CA HIS A 23 3.68 0.98 -2.38
C HIS A 23 3.69 1.68 -3.74
N GLN A 24 3.00 1.14 -4.74
CA GLN A 24 2.93 1.72 -6.08
C GLN A 24 1.83 2.79 -6.20
N LEU A 25 0.94 2.90 -5.22
CA LEU A 25 -0.20 3.82 -5.30
C LEU A 25 0.26 5.28 -5.32
N PRO A 26 -0.36 6.12 -6.18
CA PRO A 26 -0.06 7.54 -6.20
C PRO A 26 -0.56 8.20 -4.91
N ILE A 27 0.31 8.94 -4.23
CA ILE A 27 -0.01 9.52 -2.93
C ILE A 27 -0.79 10.84 -3.02
N TRP A 28 -0.57 11.60 -4.10
CA TRP A 28 -1.25 12.86 -4.33
C TRP A 28 -2.58 12.61 -5.01
N TYR A 29 -3.64 13.26 -4.51
CA TYR A 29 -5.01 12.95 -4.93
C TYR A 29 -5.33 11.45 -4.78
N HIS A 30 -4.84 10.85 -3.68
CA HIS A 30 -5.01 9.43 -3.37
C HIS A 30 -6.49 9.01 -3.43
N LEU A 31 -6.76 7.74 -3.78
CA LEU A 31 -8.10 7.15 -3.92
C LEU A 31 -9.01 7.40 -2.70
N ASN A 32 -8.44 7.31 -1.51
CA ASN A 32 -9.13 7.59 -0.24
C ASN A 32 -8.80 8.99 0.34
N SER A 33 -8.58 9.99 -0.52
CA SER A 33 -8.23 11.33 -0.07
C SER A 33 -9.42 12.01 0.60
N THR A 34 -9.49 11.87 1.93
CA THR A 34 -10.38 12.66 2.80
C THR A 34 -10.11 14.15 2.60
N THR A 35 -11.06 15.00 2.96
CA THR A 35 -10.91 16.47 2.86
C THR A 35 -9.63 16.96 3.54
N GLN A 36 -9.21 16.29 4.61
CA GLN A 36 -7.97 16.60 5.33
C GLN A 36 -6.72 16.24 4.54
N LEU A 37 -6.69 15.08 3.86
CA LEU A 37 -5.56 14.67 3.03
C LEU A 37 -5.40 15.63 1.83
N ARG A 38 -6.51 16.00 1.16
CA ARG A 38 -6.50 16.98 0.07
C ARG A 38 -5.94 18.33 0.49
N ARG A 39 -6.20 18.77 1.72
CA ARG A 39 -5.65 20.04 2.26
C ARG A 39 -4.12 19.98 2.40
N LEU A 40 -3.55 18.80 2.67
CA LEU A 40 -2.10 18.64 2.82
C LEU A 40 -1.36 18.72 1.48
N ASP A 41 -2.01 18.32 0.37
CA ASP A 41 -1.43 18.32 -0.98
C ASP A 41 -0.92 19.72 -1.39
N ASN A 42 -1.67 20.77 -1.05
CA ASN A 42 -1.39 22.15 -1.46
C ASN A 42 -0.61 22.98 -0.43
N THR A 43 -0.14 22.36 0.65
CA THR A 43 0.74 23.05 1.60
C THR A 43 2.13 23.30 1.00
N LYS A 44 2.87 24.29 1.52
CA LYS A 44 4.27 24.53 1.12
C LYS A 44 5.12 23.26 1.22
N ALA A 45 4.93 22.48 2.29
CA ALA A 45 5.60 21.21 2.48
C ALA A 45 5.15 20.15 1.45
N GLY A 46 3.86 20.03 1.16
CA GLY A 46 3.35 19.10 0.13
C GLY A 46 3.87 19.43 -1.28
N ILE A 47 3.94 20.73 -1.63
CA ILE A 47 4.55 21.19 -2.88
C ILE A 47 6.05 20.87 -2.90
N CYS A 48 6.75 21.10 -1.80
CA CYS A 48 8.18 20.78 -1.66
C CYS A 48 8.45 19.28 -1.80
N LEU A 49 7.64 18.44 -1.16
CA LEU A 49 7.73 16.98 -1.25
C LEU A 49 7.58 16.50 -2.71
N ARG A 50 6.66 17.11 -3.47
CA ARG A 50 6.48 16.81 -4.90
C ARG A 50 7.65 17.25 -5.78
N ARG A 51 8.11 18.50 -5.59
CA ARG A 51 9.05 19.15 -6.51
C ARG A 51 10.50 18.80 -6.23
N TYR A 52 10.90 18.79 -4.96
CA TYR A 52 12.30 18.68 -4.56
C TYR A 52 12.62 17.32 -3.94
N HIS A 53 11.67 16.68 -3.25
CA HIS A 53 11.89 15.33 -2.71
C HIS A 53 11.47 14.21 -3.69
N GLY A 54 10.85 14.55 -4.83
CA GLY A 54 10.43 13.59 -5.84
C GLY A 54 9.32 12.64 -5.41
N VAL A 55 8.57 12.97 -4.36
CA VAL A 55 7.53 12.08 -3.81
C VAL A 55 6.38 11.95 -4.81
N ARG A 56 6.12 10.74 -5.31
CA ARG A 56 5.01 10.44 -6.24
C ARG A 56 4.15 9.26 -5.78
N SER A 57 4.79 8.26 -5.20
CA SER A 57 4.16 7.07 -4.66
C SER A 57 4.07 7.09 -3.13
N THR A 58 3.25 6.22 -2.57
CA THR A 58 3.24 5.88 -1.13
C THR A 58 4.62 5.41 -0.66
N LEU A 59 5.35 4.62 -1.45
CA LEU A 59 6.72 4.22 -1.11
C LEU A 59 7.67 5.42 -1.01
N ASP A 60 7.58 6.37 -1.92
CA ASP A 60 8.40 7.59 -1.85
C ASP A 60 8.05 8.41 -0.61
N LEU A 61 6.77 8.43 -0.22
CA LEU A 61 6.33 9.10 1.00
C LEU A 61 6.89 8.42 2.26
N VAL A 62 6.87 7.08 2.31
CA VAL A 62 7.51 6.29 3.38
C VAL A 62 9.00 6.62 3.45
N LYS A 63 9.71 6.60 2.32
CA LYS A 63 11.12 6.99 2.25
C LYS A 63 11.31 8.41 2.79
N ALA A 64 10.56 9.40 2.33
CA ALA A 64 10.68 10.78 2.78
C ALA A 64 10.38 10.98 4.28
N ALA A 65 9.54 10.13 4.88
CA ALA A 65 9.22 10.20 6.32
C ALA A 65 10.33 9.62 7.21
N HIS A 66 11.10 8.65 6.70
CA HIS A 66 12.03 7.84 7.49
C HIS A 66 13.50 7.95 7.07
N GLU A 67 13.82 8.44 5.87
CA GLU A 67 15.20 8.49 5.34
C GLU A 67 16.18 9.22 6.25
N GLN A 68 15.72 10.25 6.95
CA GLN A 68 16.55 11.03 7.88
C GLN A 68 16.81 10.28 9.19
N LEU A 69 15.96 9.32 9.58
CA LEU A 69 16.04 8.63 10.86
C LEU A 69 16.95 7.40 10.84
N ASN A 70 17.30 6.91 9.65
CA ASN A 70 18.06 5.69 9.45
C ASN A 70 19.45 6.02 8.88
N PRO A 71 20.46 6.31 9.73
CA PRO A 71 21.82 6.57 9.25
C PRO A 71 22.36 5.33 8.54
N ARG A 72 23.07 5.51 7.42
CA ARG A 72 23.62 4.41 6.61
C ARG A 72 24.91 3.85 7.19
N SER A 73 25.55 4.60 8.09
CA SER A 73 26.80 4.24 8.75
C SER A 73 26.85 4.89 10.13
N ASN A 74 27.53 4.26 11.08
CA ASN A 74 27.79 4.80 12.42
C ASN A 74 28.64 6.10 12.39
N GLN A 75 29.29 6.40 11.26
CA GLN A 75 30.07 7.64 11.09
C GLN A 75 29.22 8.85 10.68
N GLU A 76 27.96 8.64 10.30
CA GLU A 76 27.07 9.72 9.89
C GLU A 76 26.54 10.49 11.10
N ARG A 77 26.46 11.82 10.98
CA ARG A 77 25.86 12.64 12.03
C ARG A 77 24.39 12.26 12.21
N PRO A 78 23.93 11.98 13.44
CA PRO A 78 22.54 11.63 13.68
C PRO A 78 21.63 12.81 13.32
N HIS A 79 20.45 12.48 12.81
CA HIS A 79 19.44 13.48 12.52
C HIS A 79 18.93 14.16 13.78
N ARG A 80 18.55 15.44 13.64
CA ARG A 80 17.98 16.24 14.71
C ARG A 80 16.72 16.90 14.18
N ALA A 81 15.67 16.94 15.01
CA ALA A 81 14.35 17.46 14.65
C ALA A 81 14.29 18.99 14.53
N HIS A 82 15.18 19.59 13.73
CA HIS A 82 15.18 21.01 13.39
C HIS A 82 15.68 21.24 11.96
N ASN A 83 15.21 22.32 11.33
CA ASN A 83 15.48 22.61 9.90
C ASN A 83 16.93 22.99 9.59
N THR A 84 17.79 23.15 10.60
CA THR A 84 19.24 23.42 10.46
C THR A 84 20.09 22.17 10.70
N CYS A 85 19.49 20.98 10.76
CA CYS A 85 20.22 19.71 10.92
C CYS A 85 21.31 19.52 9.85
N ARG A 86 22.49 19.07 10.26
CA ARG A 86 23.66 18.85 9.38
C ARG A 86 23.91 17.37 9.07
N CYS A 87 22.89 16.51 9.20
CA CYS A 87 22.99 15.12 8.73
C CYS A 87 23.08 15.10 7.19
N GLN A 88 23.66 14.03 6.64
CA GLN A 88 23.92 13.92 5.20
C GLN A 88 22.64 14.03 4.37
N ILE A 89 21.55 13.43 4.84
CA ILE A 89 20.25 13.47 4.17
C ILE A 89 19.70 14.90 4.14
N CYS A 90 19.72 15.63 5.26
CA CYS A 90 19.26 17.03 5.28
C CYS A 90 20.11 17.93 4.38
N LEU A 91 21.42 17.70 4.31
CA LEU A 91 22.31 18.45 3.42
C LEU A 91 22.00 18.19 1.95
N SER A 92 21.84 16.92 1.57
CA SER A 92 21.45 16.53 0.21
C SER A 92 20.09 17.14 -0.17
N LYS A 93 19.08 17.08 0.69
CA LYS A 93 17.78 17.71 0.38
C LYS A 93 17.85 19.23 0.24
N ARG A 94 18.75 19.90 0.97
CA ARG A 94 18.99 21.34 0.77
C ARG A 94 19.66 21.64 -0.57
N GLN A 95 20.60 20.79 -1.00
CA GLN A 95 21.22 20.89 -2.32
C GLN A 95 20.18 20.71 -3.44
N ASP A 96 19.20 19.83 -3.23
CA ASP A 96 18.06 19.65 -4.13
C ASP A 96 17.06 20.84 -4.12
N GLY A 97 17.24 21.83 -3.25
CA GLY A 97 16.41 23.05 -3.18
C GLY A 97 15.40 23.10 -2.02
N CYS A 98 15.36 22.09 -1.14
CA CYS A 98 14.48 22.11 0.04
C CYS A 98 15.03 23.04 1.13
N LYS A 99 14.29 24.10 1.49
CA LYS A 99 14.68 25.03 2.57
C LYS A 99 14.48 24.45 3.99
N HIS A 100 13.53 23.52 4.15
CA HIS A 100 13.09 23.03 5.46
C HIS A 100 12.92 21.50 5.47
N PRO A 101 14.02 20.73 5.47
CA PRO A 101 13.97 19.28 5.35
C PRO A 101 13.19 18.57 6.47
N GLU A 102 13.32 19.03 7.72
CA GLU A 102 12.60 18.45 8.86
C GLU A 102 11.09 18.73 8.76
N THR A 103 10.71 19.94 8.33
CA THR A 103 9.30 20.26 8.09
C THR A 103 8.69 19.37 7.00
N CYS A 104 9.45 19.06 5.94
CA CYS A 104 9.00 18.16 4.89
C CYS A 104 8.87 16.72 5.39
N ARG A 105 9.83 16.22 6.18
CA ARG A 105 9.74 14.90 6.85
C ARG A 105 8.51 14.81 7.74
N ALA A 106 8.30 15.78 8.61
CA ALA A 106 7.14 15.83 9.51
C ALA A 106 5.81 15.90 8.73
N ALA A 107 5.78 16.61 7.60
CA ALA A 107 4.62 16.63 6.71
C ALA A 107 4.38 15.25 6.05
N ALA A 108 5.45 14.57 5.61
CA ALA A 108 5.34 13.23 5.04
C ALA A 108 4.77 12.23 6.06
N SER A 109 5.28 12.22 7.29
CA SER A 109 4.73 11.41 8.39
C SER A 109 3.26 11.74 8.68
N ARG A 110 2.88 13.02 8.60
CA ARG A 110 1.49 13.45 8.79
C ARG A 110 0.56 12.93 7.69
N ILE A 111 1.02 12.90 6.43
CA ILE A 111 0.24 12.34 5.32
C ILE A 111 0.09 10.83 5.50
N LEU A 112 1.17 10.10 5.84
CA LEU A 112 1.12 8.65 6.07
C LEU A 112 0.10 8.26 7.14
N ARG A 113 0.11 8.95 8.29
CA ARG A 113 -0.82 8.69 9.39
C ARG A 113 -2.29 8.91 9.05
N ARG A 114 -2.58 9.62 7.95
CA ARG A 114 -3.95 9.90 7.49
C ARG A 114 -4.43 8.87 6.46
N LEU A 115 -3.58 7.95 6.01
CA LEU A 115 -4.01 6.81 5.21
C LEU A 115 -4.75 5.81 6.10
N SER A 116 -5.91 5.32 5.65
CA SER A 116 -6.60 4.24 6.37
C SER A 116 -5.91 2.89 6.15
N GLU A 117 -6.17 1.94 7.05
CA GLU A 117 -5.54 0.61 7.10
C GLU A 117 -5.50 -0.14 5.76
N LYS A 118 -6.61 -0.09 5.00
CA LYS A 118 -6.70 -0.70 3.65
C LYS A 118 -5.60 -0.23 2.70
N TRP A 119 -5.18 1.03 2.83
CA TRP A 119 -4.22 1.68 1.93
C TRP A 119 -2.85 1.90 2.56
N HIS A 120 -2.73 1.72 3.88
CA HIS A 120 -1.51 2.00 4.59
C HIS A 120 -0.43 0.94 4.24
N PRO A 121 0.78 1.35 3.83
CA PRO A 121 1.79 0.43 3.29
C PRO A 121 2.32 -0.57 4.32
N ASN A 122 2.32 -0.21 5.60
CA ASN A 122 2.78 -1.07 6.70
C ASN A 122 1.67 -1.97 7.28
N THR A 123 0.44 -1.84 6.81
CA THR A 123 -0.65 -2.69 7.30
C THR A 123 -0.70 -3.94 6.45
N GLU A 124 -0.43 -5.10 7.03
CA GLU A 124 -0.59 -6.35 6.30
C GLU A 124 -2.06 -6.61 6.00
N PRO A 125 -2.38 -7.09 4.79
CA PRO A 125 -3.73 -7.51 4.52
C PRO A 125 -4.04 -8.79 5.32
N PRO A 126 -5.26 -8.94 5.85
CA PRO A 126 -5.63 -10.06 6.73
C PRO A 126 -5.40 -11.39 6.02
N ASN A 127 -4.80 -12.38 6.69
CA ASN A 127 -4.63 -13.71 6.10
C ASN A 127 -5.98 -14.42 6.01
N ASP A 128 -6.34 -14.88 4.81
CA ASP A 128 -7.60 -15.59 4.54
C ASP A 128 -7.37 -17.09 4.26
N ASP A 129 -6.11 -17.53 4.21
CA ASP A 129 -5.67 -18.88 3.81
C ASP A 129 -6.27 -19.35 2.47
N LEU A 130 -6.72 -18.41 1.63
CA LEU A 130 -7.32 -18.70 0.32
C LEU A 130 -6.27 -18.77 -0.78
N THR A 131 -5.13 -18.10 -0.62
CA THR A 131 -4.05 -18.16 -1.61
C THR A 131 -3.46 -19.57 -1.67
N LEU A 132 -3.33 -20.11 -2.89
CA LEU A 132 -2.65 -21.40 -3.07
C LEU A 132 -1.22 -21.37 -2.51
N THR A 133 -0.89 -22.37 -1.71
CA THR A 133 0.48 -22.63 -1.25
C THR A 133 1.39 -23.01 -2.41
N HIS A 134 2.70 -22.87 -2.23
CA HIS A 134 3.70 -23.24 -3.23
C HIS A 134 3.48 -24.67 -3.77
N HIS A 135 3.26 -25.63 -2.87
CA HIS A 135 3.00 -27.02 -3.25
C HIS A 135 1.71 -27.19 -4.08
N ARG A 136 0.63 -26.45 -3.77
CA ARG A 136 -0.59 -26.49 -4.58
C ARG A 136 -0.40 -25.86 -5.95
N ARG A 137 0.40 -24.79 -6.05
CA ARG A 137 0.78 -24.17 -7.34
C ARG A 137 1.60 -25.11 -8.20
N GLU A 138 2.57 -25.82 -7.60
CA GLU A 138 3.39 -26.78 -8.33
C GLU A 138 2.55 -27.95 -8.85
N LYS A 139 1.65 -28.52 -8.02
CA LYS A 139 0.71 -29.55 -8.48
C LYS A 139 -0.17 -29.09 -9.64
N ASN A 140 -0.66 -27.85 -9.59
CA ASN A 140 -1.43 -27.29 -10.71
C ASN A 140 -0.57 -27.18 -11.99
N LYS A 141 0.68 -26.74 -11.86
CA LYS A 141 1.61 -26.62 -12.98
C LYS A 141 1.87 -27.98 -13.63
N THR A 142 2.18 -29.00 -12.82
CA THR A 142 2.35 -30.38 -13.29
C THR A 142 1.09 -30.90 -13.99
N ALA A 143 -0.10 -30.69 -13.40
CA ALA A 143 -1.36 -31.12 -14.00
C ALA A 143 -1.67 -30.45 -15.35
N GLN A 144 -1.25 -29.18 -15.53
CA GLN A 144 -1.35 -28.48 -16.81
C GLN A 144 -0.36 -29.03 -17.85
N GLU A 145 0.90 -29.24 -17.46
CA GLU A 145 1.96 -29.73 -18.35
C GLU A 145 1.68 -31.16 -18.83
N GLU A 146 1.25 -32.05 -17.93
CA GLU A 146 0.91 -33.44 -18.22
C GLU A 146 -0.49 -33.60 -18.84
N LYS A 147 -1.29 -32.53 -18.90
CA LYS A 147 -2.70 -32.52 -19.32
C LYS A 147 -3.54 -33.58 -18.60
N LYS A 148 -3.18 -33.91 -17.36
CA LYS A 148 -3.79 -34.96 -16.54
C LYS A 148 -3.81 -34.54 -15.07
N GLY A 149 -4.87 -34.89 -14.35
CA GLY A 149 -5.01 -34.61 -12.93
C GLY A 149 -5.99 -33.48 -12.62
N THR A 150 -6.09 -33.13 -11.34
CA THR A 150 -7.07 -32.15 -10.83
C THR A 150 -6.42 -30.79 -10.65
N LEU A 151 -7.01 -29.76 -11.28
CA LEU A 151 -6.62 -28.36 -11.07
C LEU A 151 -7.38 -27.77 -9.89
N ILE A 152 -6.65 -27.21 -8.93
CA ILE A 152 -7.23 -26.44 -7.83
C ILE A 152 -7.29 -24.98 -8.27
N ILE A 153 -8.48 -24.40 -8.38
CA ILE A 153 -8.64 -22.97 -8.67
C ILE A 153 -8.07 -22.16 -7.49
N ASP A 154 -7.34 -21.07 -7.76
CA ASP A 154 -6.85 -20.15 -6.72
C ASP A 154 -7.97 -19.14 -6.37
N PRO A 155 -8.65 -19.28 -5.21
CA PRO A 155 -9.70 -18.33 -4.81
C PRO A 155 -9.14 -17.02 -4.24
N SER A 156 -7.83 -16.76 -4.37
CA SER A 156 -7.22 -15.53 -3.87
C SER A 156 -7.86 -14.28 -4.48
N VAL A 157 -8.38 -13.42 -3.61
CA VAL A 157 -8.90 -12.08 -3.94
C VAL A 157 -7.85 -10.97 -3.74
N THR A 158 -6.60 -11.35 -3.44
CA THR A 158 -5.50 -10.41 -3.24
C THR A 158 -4.93 -9.96 -4.56
N ALA A 159 -5.06 -8.68 -4.89
CA ALA A 159 -4.38 -8.08 -6.03
C ALA A 159 -2.88 -7.99 -5.71
N ARG A 160 -2.07 -8.74 -6.48
CA ARG A 160 -0.60 -8.83 -6.31
C ARG A 160 0.17 -8.30 -7.54
N GLY A 161 -0.46 -8.23 -8.71
CA GLY A 161 0.18 -7.65 -9.89
C GLY A 161 0.06 -6.13 -9.93
N GLY A 162 0.13 -5.55 -11.13
CA GLY A 162 0.18 -4.10 -11.29
C GLY A 162 -1.12 -3.38 -10.92
N ILE A 163 -1.05 -2.05 -10.75
CA ILE A 163 -2.21 -1.18 -10.45
C ILE A 163 -3.39 -1.42 -11.41
N ALA A 164 -3.11 -1.80 -12.66
CA ALA A 164 -4.12 -2.10 -13.68
C ALA A 164 -5.05 -3.27 -13.28
N GLU A 165 -4.54 -4.29 -12.59
CA GLU A 165 -5.30 -5.48 -12.19
C GLU A 165 -6.34 -5.18 -11.11
N ALA A 166 -6.18 -4.07 -10.40
CA ALA A 166 -7.09 -3.62 -9.35
C ALA A 166 -8.28 -2.80 -9.88
N PHE A 167 -8.34 -2.53 -11.18
CA PHE A 167 -9.49 -1.89 -11.81
C PHE A 167 -10.57 -2.93 -12.17
N ARG A 168 -11.83 -2.55 -11.94
CA ARG A 168 -13.02 -3.35 -12.25
C ARG A 168 -14.07 -2.48 -12.92
N VAL A 169 -14.74 -3.06 -13.91
CA VAL A 169 -15.99 -2.53 -14.49
C VAL A 169 -17.17 -2.96 -13.62
N PHE A 170 -18.29 -2.24 -13.71
CA PHE A 170 -19.53 -2.55 -12.97
C PHE A 170 -19.40 -2.52 -11.44
N VAL A 171 -18.54 -1.67 -10.90
CA VAL A 171 -18.42 -1.45 -9.45
C VAL A 171 -18.80 -0.02 -9.10
N HIS A 172 -19.67 0.13 -8.10
CA HIS A 172 -20.00 1.44 -7.53
C HIS A 172 -18.73 2.13 -7.01
N PRO A 173 -18.46 3.39 -7.37
CA PRO A 173 -17.24 4.11 -6.98
C PRO A 173 -17.01 4.14 -5.46
N ASP A 174 -18.09 4.13 -4.68
CA ASP A 174 -18.04 4.24 -3.22
C ASP A 174 -17.53 2.98 -2.52
N GLN A 175 -17.50 1.83 -3.21
CA GLN A 175 -16.95 0.57 -2.66
C GLN A 175 -15.46 0.65 -2.29
N GLN A 176 -14.74 1.67 -2.78
CA GLN A 176 -13.36 1.95 -2.38
C GLN A 176 -13.22 2.17 -0.87
N GLN A 177 -14.23 2.78 -0.25
CA GLN A 177 -14.20 3.21 1.14
C GLN A 177 -14.48 2.08 2.12
N TRP A 178 -15.12 1.00 1.67
CA TRP A 178 -15.48 -0.10 2.54
C TRP A 178 -14.31 -1.07 2.71
N PRO A 179 -14.00 -1.48 3.96
CA PRO A 179 -13.11 -2.60 4.18
C PRO A 179 -13.74 -3.85 3.55
N PRO A 180 -12.93 -4.77 3.00
CA PRO A 180 -13.45 -6.04 2.52
C PRO A 180 -14.12 -6.79 3.67
N ALA A 181 -15.11 -7.63 3.36
CA ALA A 181 -15.61 -8.60 4.32
C ALA A 181 -14.49 -9.60 4.64
N ILE A 182 -13.99 -9.56 5.88
CA ILE A 182 -12.89 -10.41 6.33
C ILE A 182 -13.50 -11.61 7.07
N ARG A 183 -13.10 -12.81 6.68
CA ARG A 183 -13.43 -14.00 7.47
C ARG A 183 -12.69 -13.90 8.81
N PRO A 184 -13.39 -14.01 9.96
CA PRO A 184 -12.69 -14.04 11.24
C PRO A 184 -11.73 -15.24 11.27
N PRO A 185 -10.59 -15.13 11.97
CA PRO A 185 -9.71 -16.29 12.15
C PRO A 185 -10.53 -17.45 12.71
N ARG A 186 -10.28 -18.67 12.22
CA ARG A 186 -10.93 -19.85 12.79
C ARG A 186 -10.60 -19.87 14.28
N GLY A 187 -11.60 -19.71 15.14
CA GLY A 187 -11.47 -19.96 16.56
C GLY A 187 -11.13 -21.44 16.83
N LEU A 188 -11.02 -21.83 18.10
CA LEU A 188 -10.96 -23.25 18.45
C LEU A 188 -12.14 -23.96 17.77
N VAL A 189 -11.84 -24.89 16.87
CA VAL A 189 -12.84 -25.81 16.34
C VAL A 189 -13.14 -26.75 17.50
N VAL A 190 -14.20 -26.48 18.25
CA VAL A 190 -14.82 -27.52 19.08
C VAL A 190 -15.28 -28.57 18.09
N ALA A 191 -14.72 -29.77 18.16
CA ALA A 191 -15.16 -30.88 17.32
C ALA A 191 -16.66 -31.02 17.51
N GLN A 192 -17.46 -30.66 16.51
CA GLN A 192 -18.87 -31.00 16.52
C GLN A 192 -18.94 -32.52 16.54
N GLU A 193 -19.69 -33.05 17.51
CA GLU A 193 -19.95 -34.46 17.68
C GLU A 193 -20.33 -35.10 16.34
N SER A 194 -19.81 -36.30 16.08
CA SER A 194 -20.06 -37.05 14.85
C SER A 194 -21.56 -37.21 14.64
N THR A 195 -22.14 -36.45 13.72
CA THR A 195 -23.55 -36.58 13.36
C THR A 195 -23.65 -37.49 12.14
N THR A 196 -24.18 -38.69 12.36
CA THR A 196 -24.58 -39.60 11.28
C THR A 196 -26.03 -39.28 10.92
N VAL A 197 -26.28 -38.84 9.69
CA VAL A 197 -27.64 -38.60 9.19
C VAL A 197 -28.06 -39.83 8.36
N TYR A 198 -29.20 -40.42 8.71
CA TYR A 198 -29.83 -41.54 8.00
C TYR A 198 -30.50 -41.11 6.71
#